data_AF-A0A952SKR1-F1
#
_entry.id   AF-A0A952SKR1-F1
#
_cell.length_a   1.000
_cell.length_b   1.000
_cell.length_c   1.000
_cell.angle_alpha   90.00
_cell.angle_beta   90.00
_cell.angle_gamma   90.00
#
_symmetry.space_group_name_H-M   'P 1'
#
loop_
_entity.id
_entity.type
_entity.pdbx_description
1 polymer ?
#
loop_
_entity_poly.entity_id
_entity_poly.type
_entity_poly.pdbx_seq_one_letter_code
_entity_poly.pdbx_strand_id
1 'polypeptide(L)'
;MTQRSKMMVETQTQRDRALKLLDALRQAKTRSEENLTRLNQTDLLKKVTGASSMDNAIASTQRLIDSFNRVLDQLRDELDEEDLAMLGDIERPAPSVS
;
A
#
# COMPACT_ATOMS: atom_id res chain seq x y z
N MET A 1 -13.59 -19.40 -1.44
CA MET A 1 -12.80 -18.16 -1.58
C MET A 1 -13.00 -17.64 -2.99
N THR A 2 -13.46 -16.40 -3.15
CA THR A 2 -13.63 -15.79 -4.48
C THR A 2 -12.28 -15.28 -5.00
N GLN A 3 -12.15 -15.10 -6.31
CA GLN A 3 -10.95 -14.52 -6.93
C GLN A 3 -10.62 -13.13 -6.36
N ARG A 4 -11.63 -12.35 -5.98
CA ARG A 4 -11.50 -11.04 -5.33
C ARG A 4 -10.91 -11.14 -3.92
N SER A 5 -11.42 -12.05 -3.08
CA SER A 5 -10.84 -12.25 -1.72
C SER A 5 -9.35 -12.61 -1.81
N LYS A 6 -8.96 -13.40 -2.80
CA LYS A 6 -7.55 -13.73 -3.05
C LYS A 6 -6.74 -12.48 -3.43
N MET A 7 -7.25 -11.66 -4.36
CA MET A 7 -6.61 -10.41 -4.77
C MET A 7 -6.47 -9.41 -3.61
N MET A 8 -7.45 -9.34 -2.71
CA MET A 8 -7.40 -8.51 -1.51
C MET A 8 -6.26 -8.94 -0.58
N VAL A 9 -6.16 -10.24 -0.27
CA VAL A 9 -5.10 -10.79 0.60
C VAL A 9 -3.72 -10.59 -0.03
N GLU A 10 -3.59 -10.80 -1.33
CA GLU A 10 -2.32 -10.57 -2.05
C GLU A 10 -1.92 -9.09 -2.01
N THR A 11 -2.87 -8.17 -2.25
CA THR A 11 -2.62 -6.73 -2.22
C THR A 11 -2.24 -6.25 -0.82
N GLN A 12 -2.91 -6.73 0.24
CA GLN A 12 -2.54 -6.46 1.63
C GLN A 12 -1.12 -6.96 1.93
N THR A 13 -0.79 -8.16 1.48
CA THR A 13 0.56 -8.73 1.67
C THR A 13 1.63 -7.87 1.00
N GLN A 14 1.40 -7.37 -0.22
CA GLN A 14 2.36 -6.48 -0.89
C GLN A 14 2.47 -5.11 -0.22
N ARG A 15 1.35 -4.53 0.24
CA ARG A 15 1.37 -3.30 1.03
C ARG A 15 2.22 -3.46 2.29
N ASP A 16 2.07 -4.55 3.02
CA ASP A 16 2.81 -4.80 4.26
C ASP A 16 4.32 -4.97 3.99
N ARG A 17 4.70 -5.56 2.85
CA ARG A 17 6.10 -5.61 2.39
C ARG A 17 6.63 -4.22 2.05
N ALA A 18 5.83 -3.40 1.37
CA ALA A 18 6.21 -2.02 1.06
C ALA A 18 6.39 -1.17 2.32
N LEU A 19 5.54 -1.36 3.35
CA LEU A 19 5.68 -0.72 4.66
C LEU A 19 6.99 -1.12 5.36
N LYS A 20 7.35 -2.41 5.34
CA LYS A 20 8.63 -2.89 5.88
C LYS A 20 9.83 -2.29 5.13
N LEU A 21 9.73 -2.20 3.80
CA LEU A 21 10.78 -1.57 2.98
C LEU A 21 10.92 -0.08 3.31
N LEU A 22 9.80 0.64 3.47
CA LEU A 22 9.80 2.05 3.84
C LEU A 22 10.51 2.27 5.17
N ASP A 23 10.24 1.43 6.17
CA ASP A 23 10.91 1.51 7.47
C ASP A 23 12.42 1.24 7.35
N ALA A 24 12.80 0.20 6.62
CA ALA A 24 14.21 -0.11 6.37
C ALA A 24 14.95 1.03 5.65
N LEU A 25 14.31 1.69 4.67
CA LEU A 25 14.87 2.84 3.96
C LEU A 25 15.07 4.03 4.89
N ARG A 26 14.13 4.30 5.81
CA ARG A 26 14.26 5.37 6.81
C ARG A 26 15.43 5.10 7.76
N GLN A 27 15.55 3.87 8.26
CA GLN A 27 16.68 3.49 9.11
C GLN A 27 18.02 3.59 8.36
N ALA A 28 18.08 3.15 7.10
CA ALA A 28 19.26 3.25 6.27
C ALA A 28 19.67 4.70 6.02
N LYS A 29 18.69 5.60 5.80
CA LYS A 29 18.91 7.05 5.68
C LYS A 29 19.55 7.62 6.93
N THR A 30 18.96 7.37 8.10
CA THR A 30 19.52 7.86 9.37
C THR A 30 20.97 7.41 9.56
N ARG A 31 21.25 6.12 9.38
CA ARG A 31 22.62 5.58 9.49
C ARG A 31 23.58 6.18 8.46
N SER A 32 23.10 6.46 7.25
CA SER A 32 23.92 7.08 6.20
C SER A 32 24.26 8.53 6.54
N GLU A 33 23.28 9.31 7.01
CA GLU A 33 23.45 10.70 7.41
C GLU A 33 24.38 10.83 8.64
N GLU A 34 24.26 9.93 9.61
CA GLU A 34 25.19 9.83 10.75
C GLU A 34 26.63 9.55 10.29
N ASN A 35 26.81 8.61 9.36
CA ASN A 35 28.13 8.26 8.83
C ASN A 35 28.75 9.42 8.03
N LEU A 36 27.98 10.09 7.19
CA LEU A 36 28.44 11.25 6.42
C LEU A 36 28.87 12.38 7.36
N THR A 37 28.06 12.65 8.39
CA THR A 37 28.38 13.64 9.42
C THR A 37 29.68 13.29 10.15
N ARG A 38 29.85 12.02 10.57
CA ARG A 38 31.07 11.54 11.24
C ARG A 38 32.31 11.66 10.36
N LEU A 39 32.17 11.49 9.05
CA LEU A 39 33.25 11.62 8.07
C LEU A 39 33.46 13.06 7.58
N ASN A 40 32.67 14.02 8.08
CA ASN A 40 32.63 15.40 7.59
C ASN A 40 32.43 15.48 6.07
N GLN A 41 31.65 14.54 5.53
CA GLN A 41 31.29 14.44 4.12
C GLN A 41 29.84 14.87 3.91
N THR A 42 29.55 15.37 2.72
CA THR A 42 28.20 15.72 2.30
C THR A 42 27.75 14.76 1.21
N ASP A 43 26.47 14.39 1.21
CA ASP A 43 25.88 13.65 0.10
C ASP A 43 25.94 14.52 -1.18
N LEU A 44 26.78 14.11 -2.12
CA LEU A 44 27.01 14.82 -3.37
C LEU A 44 25.75 14.88 -4.25
N LEU A 45 24.92 13.83 -4.21
CA LEU A 45 23.68 13.81 -4.96
C LEU A 45 22.72 14.85 -4.36
N LYS A 46 22.52 14.80 -3.03
CA LYS A 46 21.68 15.75 -2.30
C LYS A 46 22.16 17.20 -2.49
N LYS A 47 23.46 17.44 -2.56
CA LYS A 47 24.04 18.77 -2.81
C LYS A 47 23.65 19.35 -4.18
N VAL A 48 23.52 18.51 -5.21
CA VAL A 48 23.23 18.95 -6.59
C VAL A 48 21.73 18.94 -6.87
N THR A 49 20.99 17.96 -6.37
CA THR A 49 19.58 17.73 -6.70
C THR A 49 18.62 18.17 -5.60
N GLY A 50 19.11 18.48 -4.40
CA GLY A 50 18.30 18.73 -3.21
C GLY A 50 17.77 17.48 -2.51
N ALA A 51 17.94 16.28 -3.08
CA ALA A 51 17.43 15.03 -2.55
C ALA A 51 18.46 13.88 -2.68
N SER A 52 18.62 13.08 -1.64
CA SER A 52 19.45 11.87 -1.71
C SER A 52 18.75 10.77 -2.51
N SER A 53 19.52 9.76 -2.95
CA SER A 53 18.94 8.52 -3.51
C SER A 53 17.94 7.87 -2.55
N MET A 54 18.20 7.95 -1.24
CA MET A 54 17.32 7.39 -0.21
C MET A 54 16.02 8.21 -0.08
N ASP A 55 16.07 9.53 -0.20
CA ASP A 55 14.87 10.38 -0.23
C ASP A 55 13.97 10.01 -1.41
N ASN A 56 14.56 9.81 -2.59
CA ASN A 56 13.83 9.40 -3.79
C ASN A 56 13.21 8.00 -3.65
N ALA A 57 13.94 7.07 -3.04
CA ALA A 57 13.44 5.72 -2.77
C ALA A 57 12.26 5.76 -1.78
N ILE A 58 12.39 6.51 -0.67
CA ILE A 58 11.33 6.70 0.33
C ILE A 58 10.06 7.26 -0.33
N ALA A 59 10.19 8.35 -1.09
CA ALA A 59 9.06 8.99 -1.77
C ALA A 59 8.38 8.05 -2.77
N SER A 60 9.15 7.20 -3.46
CA SER A 60 8.61 6.23 -4.40
C SER A 60 7.89 5.09 -3.69
N THR A 61 8.43 4.59 -2.57
CA THR A 61 7.76 3.56 -1.76
C THR A 61 6.47 4.08 -1.12
N GLN A 62 6.43 5.34 -0.69
CA GLN A 62 5.19 5.99 -0.20
C GLN A 62 4.10 6.01 -1.28
N ARG A 63 4.42 6.47 -2.49
CA ARG A 63 3.48 6.44 -3.62
C ARG A 63 2.99 5.03 -3.97
N LEU A 64 3.85 4.02 -3.81
CA LEU A 64 3.47 2.63 -4.00
C LEU A 64 2.46 2.15 -2.94
N ILE A 65 2.69 2.49 -1.67
CA ILE A 65 1.75 2.20 -0.57
C ILE A 65 0.40 2.87 -0.83
N ASP A 66 0.40 4.13 -1.25
CA ASP A 66 -0.83 4.86 -1.57
C ASP A 66 -1.62 4.18 -2.70
N SER A 67 -0.91 3.66 -3.71
CA SER A 67 -1.52 2.90 -4.79
C SER A 67 -2.17 1.61 -4.29
N PHE A 68 -1.49 0.87 -3.40
CA PHE A 68 -2.07 -0.34 -2.80
C PHE A 68 -3.30 -0.01 -1.94
N ASN A 69 -3.27 1.07 -1.17
CA ASN A 69 -4.42 1.48 -0.35
C ASN A 69 -5.64 1.77 -1.21
N ARG A 70 -5.46 2.49 -2.33
CA ARG A 70 -6.56 2.77 -3.29
C ARG A 70 -7.16 1.49 -3.87
N VAL A 71 -6.32 0.52 -4.23
CA VAL A 71 -6.80 -0.77 -4.75
C VAL A 71 -7.56 -1.55 -3.66
N LEU A 72 -7.08 -1.52 -2.41
CA LEU A 72 -7.76 -2.18 -1.30
C LEU A 72 -9.11 -1.55 -0.98
N ASP A 73 -9.21 -0.22 -1.01
CA ASP A 73 -10.47 0.48 -0.81
C ASP A 73 -11.48 0.12 -1.91
N GLN A 74 -11.05 0.14 -3.18
CA GLN A 74 -11.90 -0.28 -4.30
C GLN A 74 -12.39 -1.73 -4.15
N LEU A 75 -11.49 -2.66 -3.81
CA LEU A 75 -11.86 -4.07 -3.62
C LEU A 75 -12.82 -4.27 -2.44
N ARG A 76 -12.76 -3.42 -1.41
CA ARG A 76 -13.69 -3.47 -0.28
C ARG A 76 -15.07 -2.99 -0.69
N ASP A 77 -15.14 -1.84 -1.35
CA ASP A 77 -16.42 -1.24 -1.77
C ASP A 77 -17.18 -2.18 -2.73
N GLU A 78 -16.47 -2.84 -3.66
CA GLU A 78 -17.07 -3.83 -4.57
C GLU A 78 -17.57 -5.10 -3.87
N LEU A 79 -16.90 -5.54 -2.79
CA LEU A 79 -17.35 -6.69 -2.00
C LEU A 79 -18.62 -6.37 -1.21
N ASP A 80 -18.70 -5.17 -0.63
CA ASP A 80 -19.87 -4.72 0.12
C ASP A 80 -21.12 -4.62 -0.79
N GLU A 81 -20.97 -4.19 -2.05
CA GLU A 81 -22.05 -4.18 -3.05
C GLU A 81 -22.52 -5.59 -3.43
N GLU A 82 -21.60 -6.54 -3.64
CA GLU A 82 -21.91 -7.93 -3.98
C GLU A 82 -22.63 -8.62 -2.80
N ASP A 83 -22.16 -8.41 -1.58
CA ASP A 83 -22.78 -8.96 -0.36
C ASP A 83 -24.20 -8.41 -0.15
N LEU A 84 -24.43 -7.12 -0.42
CA LEU A 84 -25.77 -6.52 -0.41
C LEU A 84 -26.68 -7.11 -1.49
N ALA A 85 -26.17 -7.32 -2.70
CA ALA A 85 -26.93 -7.93 -3.80
C ALA A 85 -27.34 -9.38 -3.46
N MET A 86 -26.46 -10.15 -2.84
CA MET A 86 -26.72 -11.52 -2.41
C MET A 86 -27.80 -11.60 -1.33
N LEU A 87 -27.91 -10.61 -0.45
CA LEU A 87 -28.97 -10.54 0.57
C LEU A 87 -30.34 -10.21 -0.04
N GLY A 88 -30.38 -9.32 -1.04
CA GLY A 88 -31.64 -8.91 -1.70
C GLY A 88 -32.37 -10.00 -2.47
N ASP A 89 -31.63 -11.00 -2.99
CA ASP A 89 -32.22 -12.15 -3.69
C ASP A 89 -32.84 -13.19 -2.74
N ILE A 90 -32.44 -13.21 -1.46
CA ILE A 90 -32.95 -14.15 -0.46
C ILE A 90 -34.31 -13.70 0.11
N GLU A 91 -34.61 -12.39 0.06
CA GLU A 91 -35.82 -11.80 0.66
C GLU A 91 -37.06 -11.74 -0.27
N ARG A 92 -37.04 -12.33 -1.47
CA ARG A 92 -38.28 -12.47 -2.27
C ARG A 92 -39.00 -13.79 -1.92
N PRO A 93 -40.01 -13.80 -1.03
CA PRO A 93 -40.88 -14.96 -0.90
C PRO A 93 -41.57 -15.21 -2.24
N ALA A 94 -41.53 -16.47 -2.69
CA ALA A 94 -42.21 -16.90 -3.91
C ALA A 94 -43.67 -16.43 -3.90
N PRO A 95 -44.21 -15.93 -5.04
CA PRO A 95 -45.61 -15.58 -5.12
C PRO A 95 -46.43 -16.82 -4.80
N SER A 96 -47.21 -16.75 -3.72
CA SER A 96 -48.11 -17.80 -3.28
C SER A 96 -49.14 -18.02 -4.39
N VAL A 97 -48.96 -19.08 -5.17
CA VAL A 97 -49.89 -19.45 -6.24
C VAL A 97 -51.17 -19.96 -5.57
N SER A 98 -52.27 -19.23 -5.74
CA SER A 98 -53.63 -19.66 -5.33
C SER A 98 -54.26 -20.55 -6.39
#